data_AF-A0A355SIQ9-F1
#
_entry.id   AF-A0A355SIQ9-F1
#
_cell.length_a   1.000
_cell.length_b   1.000
_cell.length_c   1.000
_cell.angle_alpha   90.00
_cell.angle_beta   90.00
_cell.angle_gamma   90.00
#
_symmetry.space_group_name_H-M   'P 1'
#
loop_
_entity.id
_entity.type
_entity.pdbx_description
1 polymer ?
#
loop_
_entity_poly.entity_id
_entity_poly.type
_entity_poly.pdbx_seq_one_letter_code
_entity_poly.pdbx_strand_id
1 'polypeptide(L)'
;VNVQQMVFGNMGNTSGTGVAFTRNPATGEKAIFGEYLVNAQGEDVVAGIRTPQPITKMKDDLPEAYTEFMRIAQLLENHYKDMQDMEFTVEQGKLFFLQTRNGKRTAQAALKIAVDLVKEGLITKEEAILKVEPKQLDQVLHPTFDTTELKNTKPIAKGLPASPGAASGKIAFTAEEAKSRHKSGEKVVLVRLETSPEDIDGMVAAEGILTVRGGMTSHAAVVARGMGKCCVAGCGQINVDEEAKKLTVGGKTYGKNDYISLDGSTGYVYDHAIKTVRPQITGYFATFMSWVDEIRKLKVKANADIPRDAKVAVEFGAEGIGLCRTEHMFFAEDRIPAVREMIVAKTEKQRRKA
;
A
#
# COMPACT_ATOMS: atom_id res chain seq x y z
N VAL A 1 -15.19 -11.92 -27.84
CA VAL A 1 -15.44 -10.92 -28.90
C VAL A 1 -16.86 -10.43 -28.70
N ASN A 2 -17.05 -9.14 -28.45
CA ASN A 2 -18.37 -8.52 -28.30
C ASN A 2 -18.67 -7.74 -29.58
N VAL A 3 -19.81 -8.01 -30.23
CA VAL A 3 -20.27 -7.27 -31.41
C VAL A 3 -21.50 -6.48 -30.98
N GLN A 4 -21.45 -5.15 -31.13
CA GLN A 4 -22.47 -4.23 -30.63
C GLN A 4 -22.83 -3.20 -31.72
N GLN A 5 -24.09 -2.76 -31.73
CA GLN A 5 -24.51 -1.65 -32.56
C GLN A 5 -23.78 -0.37 -32.12
N MET A 6 -23.24 0.37 -33.09
CA MET A 6 -22.53 1.63 -32.83
C MET A 6 -23.49 2.73 -32.39
N VAL A 7 -22.99 3.59 -31.50
CA VAL A 7 -23.57 4.88 -31.11
C VAL A 7 -22.45 5.93 -31.09
N PHE A 8 -22.79 7.19 -31.37
CA PHE A 8 -21.85 8.24 -31.72
C PHE A 8 -21.94 9.45 -30.78
N GLY A 9 -20.93 9.61 -29.93
CA GLY A 9 -20.78 10.78 -29.05
C GLY A 9 -20.27 12.05 -29.76
N ASN A 10 -19.97 11.97 -31.06
CA ASN A 10 -19.32 13.01 -31.87
C ASN A 10 -20.21 13.61 -32.97
N MET A 11 -21.52 13.65 -32.76
CA MET A 11 -22.50 14.23 -33.69
C MET A 11 -22.90 15.68 -33.34
N GLY A 12 -21.99 16.45 -32.73
CA GLY A 12 -22.21 17.83 -32.31
C GLY A 12 -22.41 17.99 -30.81
N ASN A 13 -22.85 19.19 -30.39
CA ASN A 13 -22.88 19.59 -28.97
C ASN A 13 -24.00 18.94 -28.15
N THR A 14 -24.92 18.22 -28.79
CA THR A 14 -25.95 17.41 -28.14
C THR A 14 -25.53 15.94 -27.98
N SER A 15 -24.29 15.61 -28.34
CA SER A 15 -23.69 14.30 -28.17
C SER A 15 -22.45 14.36 -27.28
N GLY A 16 -22.11 13.25 -26.64
CA GLY A 16 -20.91 13.13 -25.83
C GLY A 16 -20.64 11.70 -25.38
N THR A 17 -19.53 11.49 -24.70
CA THR A 17 -19.14 10.18 -24.15
C THR A 17 -18.38 10.36 -22.85
N GLY A 18 -18.46 9.37 -21.95
CA GLY A 18 -17.83 9.47 -20.65
C GLY A 18 -17.67 8.15 -19.92
N VAL A 19 -16.87 8.22 -18.86
CA VAL A 19 -16.59 7.13 -17.93
C VAL A 19 -16.88 7.63 -16.51
N ALA A 20 -17.63 6.86 -15.74
CA ALA A 20 -18.05 7.27 -14.41
C ALA A 20 -18.17 6.10 -13.43
N PHE A 21 -17.96 6.43 -12.17
CA PHE A 21 -18.05 5.56 -11.01
C PHE A 21 -19.20 6.01 -10.12
N THR A 22 -20.02 5.09 -9.62
CA THR A 22 -21.16 5.41 -8.74
C THR A 22 -20.72 6.00 -7.39
N ARG A 23 -19.49 5.72 -6.98
CA ARG A 23 -18.82 6.29 -5.79
C ARG A 23 -17.38 6.62 -6.15
N ASN A 24 -16.73 7.50 -5.39
CA ASN A 24 -15.35 7.87 -5.63
C ASN A 24 -14.42 6.64 -5.43
N PRO A 25 -13.67 6.18 -6.46
CA PRO A 25 -12.85 4.98 -6.37
C PRO A 25 -11.57 5.18 -5.52
N ALA A 26 -11.21 6.42 -5.20
CA ALA A 26 -10.05 6.77 -4.38
C ALA A 26 -10.40 6.93 -2.89
N THR A 27 -11.52 7.61 -2.59
CA THR A 27 -11.91 7.92 -1.20
C THR A 27 -13.02 7.03 -0.67
N GLY A 28 -13.85 6.45 -1.56
CA GLY A 28 -15.07 5.71 -1.23
C GLY A 28 -16.30 6.59 -0.96
N GLU A 29 -16.20 7.91 -1.14
CA GLU A 29 -17.33 8.83 -0.97
C GLU A 29 -18.50 8.49 -1.90
N LYS A 30 -19.73 8.51 -1.37
CA LYS A 30 -20.97 8.27 -2.13
C LYS A 30 -21.35 9.51 -2.95
N ALA A 31 -20.55 9.77 -3.97
CA ALA A 31 -20.78 10.79 -4.97
C ALA A 31 -20.35 10.26 -6.33
N ILE A 32 -21.09 10.62 -7.38
CA ILE A 32 -20.71 10.25 -8.75
C ILE A 32 -19.34 10.87 -9.07
N PHE A 33 -18.43 10.04 -9.56
CA PHE A 33 -17.07 10.46 -9.88
C PHE A 33 -16.75 10.03 -11.30
N GLY A 34 -16.26 10.92 -12.14
CA GLY A 34 -15.98 10.56 -13.52
C GLY A 34 -15.79 11.77 -14.41
N GLU A 35 -15.58 11.49 -15.67
CA GLU A 35 -15.26 12.48 -16.68
C GLU A 35 -16.06 12.21 -17.96
N TYR A 36 -16.37 13.26 -18.70
CA TYR A 36 -17.01 13.18 -20.01
C TYR A 36 -16.51 14.28 -20.95
N LEU A 37 -16.76 14.07 -22.24
CA LEU A 37 -16.49 15.04 -23.29
C LEU A 37 -17.70 15.19 -24.20
N VAL A 38 -18.04 16.44 -24.53
CA VAL A 38 -19.02 16.79 -25.57
C VAL A 38 -18.38 16.68 -26.94
N ASN A 39 -19.16 16.19 -27.92
CA ASN A 39 -18.77 16.03 -29.31
C ASN A 39 -17.44 15.26 -29.45
N ALA A 40 -17.41 14.03 -28.91
CA ALA A 40 -16.20 13.21 -28.78
C ALA A 40 -16.53 11.72 -28.86
N GLN A 41 -15.53 10.87 -29.09
CA GLN A 41 -15.63 9.41 -28.90
C GLN A 41 -14.80 8.93 -27.72
N GLY A 42 -15.04 7.70 -27.25
CA GLY A 42 -14.38 7.15 -26.06
C GLY A 42 -12.85 7.20 -26.13
N GLU A 43 -12.29 7.08 -27.33
CA GLU A 43 -10.86 7.25 -27.59
C GLU A 43 -10.33 8.63 -27.16
N ASP A 44 -11.10 9.70 -27.36
CA ASP A 44 -10.69 11.06 -26.97
C ASP A 44 -10.60 11.22 -25.44
N VAL A 45 -11.45 10.51 -24.70
CA VAL A 45 -11.48 10.51 -23.23
C VAL A 45 -10.26 9.75 -22.69
N VAL A 46 -9.88 8.64 -23.33
CA VAL A 46 -8.74 7.81 -22.91
C VAL A 46 -7.40 8.38 -23.37
N ALA A 47 -7.34 8.96 -24.57
CA ALA A 47 -6.12 9.50 -25.16
C ALA A 47 -5.65 10.81 -24.51
N GLY A 48 -6.55 11.52 -23.82
CA GLY A 48 -6.21 12.75 -23.08
C GLY A 48 -5.79 13.93 -23.95
N ILE A 49 -6.09 13.89 -25.26
CA ILE A 49 -5.80 14.98 -26.21
C ILE A 49 -6.67 16.20 -25.89
N ARG A 50 -7.90 15.97 -25.44
CA ARG A 50 -8.81 16.98 -24.94
C ARG A 50 -8.94 16.82 -23.43
N THR A 51 -8.92 17.93 -22.69
CA THR A 51 -9.14 17.92 -21.25
C THR A 51 -10.59 17.52 -20.95
N PRO A 52 -10.82 16.35 -20.33
CA PRO A 52 -12.17 15.91 -19.97
C PRO A 52 -12.80 16.84 -18.92
N GLN A 53 -14.13 16.95 -18.96
CA GLN A 53 -14.88 17.69 -17.96
C GLN A 53 -15.38 16.74 -16.86
N PRO A 54 -15.49 17.18 -15.60
CA PRO A 54 -16.14 16.38 -14.57
C PRO A 54 -17.56 15.97 -14.99
N ILE A 55 -17.96 14.74 -14.69
CA ILE A 55 -19.30 14.21 -15.03
C ILE A 55 -20.45 15.09 -14.52
N THR A 56 -20.23 15.83 -13.44
CA THR A 56 -21.22 16.78 -12.89
C THR A 56 -21.53 17.93 -13.83
N LYS A 57 -20.63 18.29 -14.74
CA LYS A 57 -20.85 19.34 -15.75
C LYS A 57 -21.87 18.93 -16.82
N MET A 58 -22.08 17.62 -17.01
CA MET A 58 -23.12 17.07 -17.90
C MET A 58 -24.53 17.53 -17.49
N LYS A 59 -24.74 17.85 -16.21
CA LYS A 59 -25.99 18.42 -15.72
C LYS A 59 -26.38 19.72 -16.42
N ASP A 60 -25.38 20.54 -16.78
CA ASP A 60 -25.61 21.81 -17.47
C ASP A 60 -25.72 21.61 -18.98
N ASP A 61 -24.86 20.75 -19.54
CA ASP A 61 -24.73 20.57 -20.98
C ASP A 61 -25.83 19.67 -21.58
N LEU A 62 -26.21 18.60 -20.86
CA LEU A 62 -27.14 17.55 -21.28
C LEU A 62 -28.04 17.10 -20.11
N PRO A 63 -28.92 17.98 -19.58
CA PRO A 63 -29.65 17.77 -18.32
C PRO A 63 -30.56 16.54 -18.30
N GLU A 64 -31.26 16.27 -19.40
CA GLU A 64 -32.17 15.12 -19.51
C GLU A 64 -31.38 13.80 -19.47
N ALA A 65 -30.32 13.71 -20.28
CA ALA A 65 -29.43 12.55 -20.28
C ALA A 65 -28.72 12.36 -18.94
N TYR A 66 -28.33 13.44 -18.24
CA TYR A 66 -27.72 13.35 -16.92
C TYR A 66 -28.70 12.80 -15.87
N THR A 67 -29.96 13.25 -15.91
CA THR A 67 -31.01 12.76 -15.01
C THR A 67 -31.27 11.27 -15.23
N GLU A 68 -31.34 10.84 -16.49
CA GLU A 68 -31.49 9.43 -16.82
C GLU A 68 -30.25 8.62 -16.41
N PHE A 69 -29.04 9.16 -16.63
CA PHE A 69 -27.78 8.54 -16.23
C PHE A 69 -27.73 8.30 -14.73
N MET A 70 -28.07 9.29 -13.91
CA MET A 70 -28.08 9.15 -12.44
C MET A 70 -29.07 8.09 -11.97
N ARG A 71 -30.24 8.00 -12.62
CA ARG A 71 -31.24 6.95 -12.34
C ARG A 71 -30.68 5.56 -12.68
N ILE A 72 -30.06 5.38 -13.84
CA ILE A 72 -29.47 4.10 -14.26
C ILE A 72 -28.29 3.73 -13.37
N ALA A 73 -27.41 4.68 -13.04
CA ALA A 73 -26.28 4.47 -12.14
C ALA A 73 -26.73 3.92 -10.77
N GLN A 74 -27.80 4.49 -10.18
CA GLN A 74 -28.37 3.99 -8.94
C GLN A 74 -28.98 2.58 -9.10
N LEU A 75 -29.67 2.31 -10.22
CA LEU A 75 -30.21 0.98 -10.50
C LEU A 75 -29.09 -0.07 -10.62
N LEU A 76 -27.99 0.27 -11.27
CA LEU A 76 -26.85 -0.63 -11.43
C LEU A 76 -26.17 -0.91 -10.08
N GLU A 77 -25.93 0.11 -9.25
CA GLU A 77 -25.37 -0.11 -7.91
C GLU A 77 -26.29 -0.95 -7.02
N ASN A 78 -27.62 -0.73 -7.10
CA ASN A 78 -28.59 -1.54 -6.35
C ASN A 78 -28.67 -2.98 -6.86
N HIS A 79 -28.57 -3.18 -8.18
CA HIS A 79 -28.65 -4.49 -8.81
C HIS A 79 -27.40 -5.34 -8.53
N TYR A 80 -26.21 -4.77 -8.79
CA TYR A 80 -24.93 -5.46 -8.59
C TYR A 80 -24.47 -5.44 -7.12
N LYS A 81 -25.13 -4.65 -6.28
CA LYS A 81 -24.82 -4.48 -4.85
C LYS A 81 -23.34 -4.12 -4.63
N ASP A 82 -22.81 -3.27 -5.51
CA ASP A 82 -21.44 -2.80 -5.45
C ASP A 82 -21.25 -1.53 -6.28
N MET A 83 -20.22 -0.75 -5.95
CA MET A 83 -19.81 0.41 -6.75
C MET A 83 -19.51 0.00 -8.19
N GLN A 84 -20.12 0.69 -9.16
CA GLN A 84 -20.00 0.40 -10.58
C GLN A 84 -19.10 1.41 -11.28
N ASP A 85 -18.22 0.89 -12.14
CA ASP A 85 -17.47 1.60 -13.18
C ASP A 85 -18.21 1.42 -14.50
N MET A 86 -18.62 2.54 -15.11
CA MET A 86 -19.61 2.61 -16.17
C MET A 86 -19.07 3.44 -17.35
N GLU A 87 -19.30 2.94 -18.55
CA GLU A 87 -19.01 3.66 -19.80
C GLU A 87 -20.33 3.95 -20.53
N PHE A 88 -20.49 5.19 -20.99
CA PHE A 88 -21.72 5.64 -21.63
C PHE A 88 -21.45 6.61 -22.79
N THR A 89 -22.44 6.72 -23.66
CA THR A 89 -22.46 7.65 -24.78
C THR A 89 -23.84 8.30 -24.87
N VAL A 90 -23.86 9.59 -25.14
CA VAL A 90 -25.06 10.33 -25.52
C VAL A 90 -24.97 10.62 -27.02
N GLU A 91 -25.95 10.17 -27.78
CA GLU A 91 -26.09 10.48 -29.20
C GLU A 91 -27.35 11.33 -29.38
N GLN A 92 -27.15 12.60 -29.77
CA GLN A 92 -28.24 13.56 -30.05
C GLN A 92 -29.29 13.62 -28.92
N GLY A 93 -28.81 13.75 -27.67
CA GLY A 93 -29.64 13.81 -26.47
C GLY A 93 -30.07 12.46 -25.89
N LYS A 94 -29.89 11.35 -26.62
CA LYS A 94 -30.27 10.01 -26.14
C LYS A 94 -29.11 9.29 -25.47
N LEU A 95 -29.32 8.82 -24.25
CA LEU A 95 -28.32 8.10 -23.46
C LEU A 95 -28.25 6.61 -23.81
N PHE A 96 -27.02 6.09 -23.90
CA PHE A 96 -26.70 4.68 -24.08
C PHE A 96 -25.60 4.26 -23.10
N PHE A 97 -25.82 3.16 -22.38
CA PHE A 97 -24.77 2.51 -21.60
C PHE A 97 -24.08 1.45 -22.45
N LEU A 98 -22.75 1.47 -22.45
CA LEU A 98 -21.93 0.57 -23.24
C LEU A 98 -21.36 -0.55 -22.39
N GLN A 99 -20.91 -0.21 -21.18
CA GLN A 99 -20.28 -1.15 -20.26
C GLN A 99 -20.61 -0.79 -18.82
N THR A 100 -20.72 -1.80 -17.97
CA THR A 100 -20.66 -1.66 -16.52
C THR A 100 -19.87 -2.82 -15.94
N ARG A 101 -19.15 -2.57 -14.86
CA ARG A 101 -18.44 -3.59 -14.07
C ARG A 101 -18.25 -3.10 -12.65
N ASN A 102 -17.94 -4.01 -11.74
CA ASN A 102 -17.52 -3.60 -10.40
C ASN A 102 -16.24 -2.76 -10.51
N GLY A 103 -16.29 -1.53 -9.97
CA GLY A 103 -15.20 -0.58 -10.15
C GLY A 103 -13.98 -0.96 -9.34
N LYS A 104 -12.79 -0.86 -9.95
CA LYS A 104 -11.52 -0.94 -9.20
C LYS A 104 -11.39 0.26 -8.27
N ARG A 105 -10.81 0.05 -7.09
CA ARG A 105 -10.78 1.05 -6.01
C ARG A 105 -9.61 0.84 -5.07
N THR A 106 -9.25 1.88 -4.31
CA THR A 106 -8.24 1.80 -3.25
C THR A 106 -8.74 0.96 -2.08
N ALA A 107 -7.84 0.51 -1.22
CA ALA A 107 -8.21 -0.21 0.00
C ALA A 107 -9.11 0.62 0.94
N GLN A 108 -8.80 1.92 1.08
CA GLN A 108 -9.61 2.85 1.87
C GLN A 108 -11.03 2.99 1.28
N ALA A 109 -11.13 3.14 -0.04
CA ALA A 109 -12.42 3.20 -0.72
C ALA A 109 -13.20 1.89 -0.60
N ALA A 110 -12.53 0.73 -0.72
CA ALA A 110 -13.15 -0.58 -0.54
C ALA A 110 -13.80 -0.74 0.84
N LEU A 111 -13.06 -0.40 1.90
CA LEU A 111 -13.56 -0.44 3.28
C LEU A 111 -14.73 0.51 3.49
N LYS A 112 -14.61 1.77 3.06
CA LYS A 112 -15.68 2.75 3.20
C LYS A 112 -16.94 2.33 2.46
N ILE A 113 -16.81 1.91 1.19
CA ILE A 113 -17.94 1.46 0.36
C ILE A 113 -18.60 0.24 0.98
N ALA A 114 -17.82 -0.78 1.39
CA ALA A 114 -18.36 -1.97 2.04
C ALA A 114 -19.15 -1.61 3.30
N VAL A 115 -18.63 -0.71 4.14
CA VAL A 115 -19.33 -0.27 5.35
C VAL A 115 -20.60 0.52 5.04
N ASP A 116 -20.53 1.43 4.07
CA ASP A 116 -21.68 2.26 3.68
C ASP A 116 -22.78 1.39 3.04
N LEU A 117 -22.45 0.43 2.18
CA LEU A 117 -23.43 -0.50 1.58
C LEU A 117 -24.18 -1.34 2.64
N VAL A 118 -23.50 -1.76 3.71
CA VAL A 118 -24.16 -2.44 4.85
C VAL A 118 -25.08 -1.48 5.60
N LYS A 119 -24.63 -0.25 5.88
CA LYS A 119 -25.43 0.78 6.55
C LYS A 119 -26.68 1.18 5.75
N GLU A 120 -26.56 1.15 4.43
CA GLU A 120 -27.64 1.40 3.48
C GLU A 120 -28.58 0.20 3.32
N GLY A 121 -28.27 -0.95 3.92
CA GLY A 121 -29.07 -2.17 3.85
C GLY A 121 -29.01 -2.88 2.50
N LEU A 122 -28.04 -2.54 1.64
CA LEU A 122 -27.87 -3.15 0.31
C LEU A 122 -27.22 -4.54 0.38
N ILE A 123 -26.33 -4.73 1.34
CA ILE A 123 -25.60 -6.00 1.55
C ILE A 123 -25.52 -6.36 3.04
N THR A 124 -25.30 -7.64 3.32
CA THR A 124 -25.02 -8.12 4.68
C THR A 124 -23.55 -7.91 5.06
N LYS A 125 -23.22 -8.08 6.35
CA LYS A 125 -21.82 -8.03 6.83
C LYS A 125 -20.96 -9.10 6.15
N GLU A 126 -21.51 -10.30 5.95
CA GLU A 126 -20.84 -11.43 5.30
C GLU A 126 -20.52 -11.12 3.84
N GLU A 127 -21.49 -10.56 3.10
CA GLU A 127 -21.30 -10.12 1.71
C GLU A 127 -20.24 -9.00 1.63
N ALA A 128 -20.24 -8.06 2.58
CA ALA A 128 -19.26 -6.98 2.65
C ALA A 128 -17.83 -7.49 2.86
N ILE A 129 -17.65 -8.49 3.73
CA ILE A 129 -16.33 -9.09 4.00
C ILE A 129 -15.75 -9.74 2.74
N LEU A 130 -16.58 -10.45 1.97
CA LEU A 130 -16.14 -11.12 0.74
C LEU A 130 -15.81 -10.17 -0.40
N LYS A 131 -16.27 -8.90 -0.35
CA LYS A 131 -15.99 -7.88 -1.37
C LYS A 131 -14.66 -7.16 -1.18
N VAL A 132 -14.04 -7.24 0.00
CA VAL A 132 -12.73 -6.62 0.26
C VAL A 132 -11.65 -7.69 0.15
N GLU A 133 -10.72 -7.51 -0.79
CA GLU A 133 -9.63 -8.47 -0.95
C GLU A 133 -8.66 -8.38 0.24
N PRO A 134 -8.19 -9.50 0.83
CA PRO A 134 -7.27 -9.46 1.96
C PRO A 134 -6.01 -8.64 1.70
N LYS A 135 -5.45 -8.68 0.49
CA LYS A 135 -4.27 -7.91 0.08
C LYS A 135 -4.49 -6.39 0.12
N GLN A 136 -5.74 -5.93 0.01
CA GLN A 136 -6.05 -4.52 0.15
C GLN A 136 -5.91 -4.06 1.60
N LEU A 137 -6.22 -4.92 2.58
CA LEU A 137 -6.09 -4.59 4.00
C LEU A 137 -4.63 -4.31 4.38
N ASP A 138 -3.66 -5.03 3.80
CA ASP A 138 -2.23 -4.81 4.02
C ASP A 138 -1.84 -3.34 3.75
N GLN A 139 -2.39 -2.73 2.70
CA GLN A 139 -2.09 -1.33 2.35
C GLN A 139 -2.54 -0.34 3.43
N VAL A 140 -3.53 -0.71 4.23
CA VAL A 140 -4.06 0.12 5.33
C VAL A 140 -3.29 -0.12 6.64
N LEU A 141 -2.41 -1.12 6.70
CA LEU A 141 -1.64 -1.46 7.89
C LEU A 141 -0.23 -0.85 7.90
N HIS A 142 0.27 -0.42 6.75
CA HIS A 142 1.59 0.20 6.63
C HIS A 142 1.51 1.73 6.49
N PRO A 143 2.53 2.46 6.98
CA PRO A 143 2.68 3.88 6.66
C PRO A 143 2.66 4.09 5.14
N THR A 144 2.04 5.17 4.69
CA THR A 144 2.00 5.58 3.27
C THR A 144 2.61 6.96 3.10
N PHE A 145 3.04 7.30 1.88
CA PHE A 145 3.49 8.66 1.59
C PHE A 145 2.30 9.61 1.44
N ASP A 146 2.51 10.87 1.81
CA ASP A 146 1.57 11.94 1.47
C ASP A 146 1.45 12.07 -0.06
N THR A 147 0.23 11.90 -0.57
CA THR A 147 -0.04 11.84 -2.01
C THR A 147 0.20 13.17 -2.73
N THR A 148 0.22 14.29 -2.00
CA THR A 148 0.49 15.61 -2.58
C THR A 148 1.97 15.81 -2.86
N GLU A 149 2.86 15.39 -1.95
CA GLU A 149 4.31 15.42 -2.16
C GLU A 149 4.74 14.39 -3.22
N LEU A 150 4.12 13.20 -3.23
CA LEU A 150 4.51 12.13 -4.13
C LEU A 150 4.27 12.45 -5.61
N LYS A 151 3.20 13.20 -5.95
CA LYS A 151 2.85 13.53 -7.35
C LYS A 151 3.90 14.39 -8.07
N ASN A 152 4.65 15.20 -7.34
CA ASN A 152 5.67 16.09 -7.90
C ASN A 152 7.08 15.49 -7.84
N THR A 153 7.17 14.23 -7.44
CA THR A 153 8.44 13.62 -7.06
C THR A 153 8.86 12.55 -8.06
N LYS A 154 10.08 12.66 -8.58
CA LYS A 154 10.67 11.66 -9.48
C LYS A 154 11.52 10.66 -8.69
N PRO A 155 11.33 9.34 -8.88
CA PRO A 155 12.20 8.35 -8.25
C PRO A 155 13.60 8.42 -8.85
N ILE A 156 14.62 8.25 -8.00
CA ILE A 156 16.03 8.16 -8.40
C ILE A 156 16.46 6.74 -8.77
N ALA A 157 15.74 5.74 -8.27
CA ALA A 157 15.98 4.34 -8.56
C ALA A 157 14.71 3.50 -8.36
N LYS A 158 14.75 2.27 -8.88
CA LYS A 158 13.74 1.24 -8.65
C LYS A 158 14.40 -0.09 -8.28
N GLY A 159 13.96 -0.68 -7.18
CA GLY A 159 14.29 -2.05 -6.77
C GLY A 159 13.04 -2.94 -6.76
N LEU A 160 13.14 -4.06 -6.06
CA LEU A 160 12.04 -4.98 -5.83
C LEU A 160 11.24 -4.54 -4.58
N PRO A 161 9.89 -4.49 -4.65
CA PRO A 161 9.03 -4.16 -3.51
C PRO A 161 8.99 -5.31 -2.49
N ALA A 162 10.05 -5.43 -1.69
CA ALA A 162 10.30 -6.60 -0.86
C ALA A 162 9.37 -6.67 0.37
N SER A 163 9.07 -5.53 0.98
CA SER A 163 8.15 -5.42 2.11
C SER A 163 7.41 -4.08 2.02
N PRO A 164 6.06 -4.08 2.05
CA PRO A 164 5.24 -2.90 1.81
C PRO A 164 5.43 -1.79 2.87
N GLY A 165 4.98 -0.59 2.50
CA GLY A 165 5.00 0.60 3.36
C GLY A 165 5.91 1.71 2.83
N ALA A 166 5.78 2.88 3.46
CA ALA A 166 6.56 4.07 3.17
C ALA A 166 7.53 4.36 4.32
N ALA A 167 8.81 4.50 4.00
CA ALA A 167 9.83 4.90 4.96
C ALA A 167 10.55 6.15 4.48
N SER A 168 10.91 7.02 5.42
CA SER A 168 11.71 8.21 5.16
C SER A 168 12.65 8.48 6.33
N GLY A 169 13.93 8.69 6.03
CA GLY A 169 14.96 8.92 7.03
C GLY A 169 16.31 9.22 6.39
N LYS A 170 17.30 9.50 7.24
CA LYS A 170 18.67 9.71 6.77
C LYS A 170 19.39 8.39 6.54
N ILE A 171 20.35 8.37 5.61
CA ILE A 171 21.07 7.15 5.24
C ILE A 171 21.99 6.68 6.39
N ALA A 172 21.89 5.41 6.77
CA ALA A 172 22.86 4.73 7.62
C ALA A 172 23.44 3.52 6.88
N PHE A 173 24.78 3.41 6.82
CA PHE A 173 25.48 2.37 6.05
C PHE A 173 25.82 1.11 6.86
N THR A 174 25.64 1.15 8.18
CA THR A 174 25.91 0.03 9.09
C THR A 174 24.78 -0.11 10.11
N ALA A 175 24.57 -1.32 10.62
CA ALA A 175 23.55 -1.59 11.63
C ALA A 175 23.82 -0.83 12.93
N GLU A 176 25.08 -0.74 13.36
CA GLU A 176 25.49 0.03 14.54
C GLU A 176 25.20 1.53 14.40
N GLU A 177 25.45 2.10 13.21
CA GLU A 177 25.11 3.49 12.94
C GLU A 177 23.59 3.71 13.00
N ALA A 178 22.80 2.80 12.40
CA ALA A 178 21.35 2.89 12.45
C ALA A 178 20.82 2.82 13.89
N LYS A 179 21.33 1.89 14.71
CA LYS A 179 20.98 1.70 16.12
C LYS A 179 21.33 2.93 16.96
N SER A 180 22.55 3.45 16.82
CA SER A 180 23.02 4.63 17.56
C SER A 180 22.20 5.88 17.24
N ARG A 181 21.93 6.13 15.96
CA ARG A 181 21.18 7.30 15.50
C ARG A 181 19.70 7.21 15.88
N HIS A 182 19.10 6.02 15.80
CA HIS A 182 17.75 5.81 16.30
C HIS A 182 17.63 6.11 17.80
N LYS A 183 18.61 5.68 18.62
CA LYS A 183 18.65 6.02 20.06
C LYS A 183 18.74 7.53 20.31
N SER A 184 19.35 8.28 19.40
CA SER A 184 19.38 9.76 19.46
C SER A 184 18.09 10.43 18.96
N GLY A 185 17.07 9.66 18.58
CA GLY A 185 15.78 10.16 18.09
C GLY A 185 15.73 10.46 16.59
N GLU A 186 16.77 10.09 15.83
CA GLU A 186 16.82 10.33 14.40
C GLU A 186 16.19 9.19 13.60
N LYS A 187 15.37 9.54 12.61
CA LYS A 187 14.83 8.58 11.63
C LYS A 187 15.90 8.22 10.61
N VAL A 188 16.17 6.93 10.46
CA VAL A 188 17.21 6.42 9.56
C VAL A 188 16.69 5.36 8.61
N VAL A 189 17.30 5.26 7.44
CA VAL A 189 17.10 4.17 6.48
C VAL A 189 18.41 3.41 6.38
N LEU A 190 18.37 2.10 6.65
CA LEU A 190 19.53 1.24 6.57
C LEU A 190 19.80 0.89 5.11
N VAL A 191 20.95 1.29 4.59
CA VAL A 191 21.39 0.99 3.22
C VAL A 191 22.60 0.07 3.27
N ARG A 192 22.49 -1.09 2.63
CA ARG A 192 23.51 -2.15 2.62
C ARG A 192 23.68 -2.73 1.23
N LEU A 193 24.83 -3.36 0.95
CA LEU A 193 24.95 -4.20 -0.23
C LEU A 193 23.98 -5.39 -0.15
N GLU A 194 24.01 -6.08 0.99
CA GLU A 194 23.11 -7.14 1.44
C GLU A 194 23.08 -7.15 2.97
N THR A 195 22.04 -7.69 3.60
CA THR A 195 21.98 -7.81 5.07
C THR A 195 22.29 -9.23 5.52
N SER A 196 22.85 -9.35 6.72
CA SER A 196 23.12 -10.61 7.41
C SER A 196 22.41 -10.65 8.78
N PRO A 197 22.40 -11.79 9.49
CA PRO A 197 21.86 -11.87 10.85
C PRO A 197 22.49 -10.90 11.86
N GLU A 198 23.71 -10.41 11.59
CA GLU A 198 24.39 -9.42 12.44
C GLU A 198 23.78 -8.02 12.31
N ASP A 199 23.02 -7.77 11.23
CA ASP A 199 22.39 -6.47 10.98
C ASP A 199 21.02 -6.31 11.66
N ILE A 200 20.51 -7.32 12.38
CA ILE A 200 19.13 -7.35 12.91
C ILE A 200 18.82 -6.12 13.76
N ASP A 201 19.69 -5.74 14.68
CA ASP A 201 19.45 -4.58 15.56
C ASP A 201 19.31 -3.28 14.75
N GLY A 202 20.12 -3.12 13.71
CA GLY A 202 20.05 -1.97 12.80
C GLY A 202 18.78 -1.97 11.95
N MET A 203 18.37 -3.15 11.47
CA MET A 203 17.10 -3.33 10.74
C MET A 203 15.90 -2.99 11.65
N VAL A 204 15.94 -3.40 12.92
CA VAL A 204 14.93 -3.08 13.93
C VAL A 204 14.94 -1.59 14.31
N ALA A 205 16.06 -0.88 14.15
CA ALA A 205 16.17 0.54 14.41
C ALA A 205 15.72 1.43 13.22
N ALA A 206 15.90 0.98 11.98
CA ALA A 206 15.66 1.80 10.78
C ALA A 206 14.18 1.92 10.36
N GLU A 207 13.73 3.05 9.84
CA GLU A 207 12.36 3.22 9.29
C GLU A 207 12.12 2.32 8.08
N GLY A 208 13.16 2.06 7.29
CA GLY A 208 13.14 1.15 6.15
C GLY A 208 14.52 0.64 5.80
N ILE A 209 14.55 -0.36 4.92
CA ILE A 209 15.77 -1.06 4.49
C ILE A 209 15.88 -1.00 2.97
N LEU A 210 17.06 -0.65 2.48
CA LEU A 210 17.40 -0.66 1.06
C LEU A 210 18.62 -1.54 0.85
N THR A 211 18.50 -2.52 -0.04
CA THR A 211 19.65 -3.35 -0.44
C THR A 211 19.95 -3.25 -1.94
N VAL A 212 21.23 -3.26 -2.29
CA VAL A 212 21.68 -3.30 -3.69
C VAL A 212 21.45 -4.67 -4.29
N ARG A 213 21.72 -5.73 -3.51
CA ARG A 213 21.56 -7.14 -3.88
C ARG A 213 20.42 -7.80 -3.11
N GLY A 214 20.02 -8.97 -3.58
CA GLY A 214 18.99 -9.79 -2.96
C GLY A 214 17.63 -9.69 -3.65
N GLY A 215 16.92 -10.83 -3.71
CA GLY A 215 15.58 -10.92 -4.27
C GLY A 215 14.47 -10.79 -3.21
N MET A 216 13.24 -11.09 -3.62
CA MET A 216 12.06 -11.13 -2.75
C MET A 216 12.16 -12.12 -1.58
N THR A 217 13.06 -13.09 -1.65
CA THR A 217 13.33 -14.11 -0.62
C THR A 217 14.66 -13.92 0.11
N SER A 218 15.34 -12.79 -0.12
CA SER A 218 16.59 -12.45 0.58
C SER A 218 16.38 -12.25 2.08
N HIS A 219 17.46 -12.31 2.86
CA HIS A 219 17.44 -12.07 4.30
C HIS A 219 16.72 -10.74 4.64
N ALA A 220 17.10 -9.64 3.98
CA ALA A 220 16.46 -8.34 4.12
C ALA A 220 14.94 -8.39 3.88
N ALA A 221 14.50 -9.07 2.82
CA ALA A 221 13.09 -9.15 2.44
C ALA A 221 12.26 -9.96 3.45
N VAL A 222 12.78 -11.11 3.88
CA VAL A 222 12.08 -12.00 4.83
C VAL A 222 11.96 -11.36 6.20
N VAL A 223 13.06 -10.80 6.72
CA VAL A 223 13.10 -10.18 8.04
C VAL A 223 12.27 -8.89 8.06
N ALA A 224 12.38 -8.03 7.04
CA ALA A 224 11.60 -6.80 6.98
C ALA A 224 10.09 -7.05 6.92
N ARG A 225 9.64 -8.07 6.16
CA ARG A 225 8.23 -8.49 6.16
C ARG A 225 7.77 -8.98 7.52
N GLY A 226 8.59 -9.79 8.20
CA GLY A 226 8.28 -10.26 9.56
C GLY A 226 8.15 -9.11 10.56
N MET A 227 8.90 -8.03 10.38
CA MET A 227 8.87 -6.83 11.22
C MET A 227 7.84 -5.78 10.76
N GLY A 228 7.16 -5.98 9.63
CA GLY A 228 6.25 -4.98 9.04
C GLY A 228 6.95 -3.69 8.59
N LYS A 229 8.25 -3.75 8.29
CA LYS A 229 9.05 -2.58 7.88
C LYS A 229 9.14 -2.47 6.37
N CYS A 230 9.16 -1.24 5.87
CA CYS A 230 9.36 -0.95 4.45
C CYS A 230 10.72 -1.50 4.00
N CYS A 231 10.75 -2.24 2.89
CA CYS A 231 11.97 -2.77 2.33
C CYS A 231 11.94 -2.74 0.80
N VAL A 232 12.99 -2.19 0.21
CA VAL A 232 13.27 -2.25 -1.22
C VAL A 232 14.56 -3.05 -1.40
N ALA A 233 14.46 -4.23 -1.99
CA ALA A 233 15.62 -5.12 -2.16
C ALA A 233 16.09 -5.14 -3.62
N GLY A 234 17.36 -5.48 -3.85
CA GLY A 234 17.88 -5.72 -5.19
C GLY A 234 17.91 -4.48 -6.08
N CYS A 235 18.15 -3.30 -5.51
CA CYS A 235 18.23 -2.05 -6.25
C CYS A 235 19.60 -1.89 -6.94
N GLY A 236 19.84 -2.68 -7.98
CA GLY A 236 21.13 -2.71 -8.69
C GLY A 236 21.52 -1.41 -9.41
N GLN A 237 20.61 -0.44 -9.51
CA GLN A 237 20.90 0.91 -10.02
C GLN A 237 21.71 1.76 -9.04
N ILE A 238 21.75 1.36 -7.77
CA ILE A 238 22.43 2.06 -6.69
C ILE A 238 23.77 1.37 -6.43
N ASN A 239 24.83 2.16 -6.36
CA ASN A 239 26.14 1.70 -5.90
C ASN A 239 26.37 2.19 -4.45
N VAL A 240 26.72 1.28 -3.56
CA VAL A 240 26.94 1.56 -2.14
C VAL A 240 28.38 1.21 -1.79
N ASP A 241 29.09 2.21 -1.29
CA ASP A 241 30.42 2.07 -0.68
C ASP A 241 30.26 2.26 0.83
N GLU A 242 30.28 1.15 1.56
CA GLU A 242 30.04 1.12 3.01
C GLU A 242 31.23 1.69 3.79
N GLU A 243 32.45 1.53 3.30
CA GLU A 243 33.66 2.08 3.93
C GLU A 243 33.73 3.60 3.75
N ALA A 244 33.51 4.08 2.52
CA ALA A 244 33.48 5.51 2.23
C ALA A 244 32.18 6.19 2.72
N LYS A 245 31.18 5.41 3.16
CA LYS A 245 29.84 5.86 3.57
C LYS A 245 29.16 6.71 2.49
N LYS A 246 29.14 6.18 1.26
CA LYS A 246 28.60 6.85 0.07
C LYS A 246 27.64 5.95 -0.69
N LEU A 247 26.54 6.56 -1.13
CA LEU A 247 25.56 5.98 -2.03
C LEU A 247 25.61 6.77 -3.33
N THR A 248 25.74 6.11 -4.46
CA THR A 248 25.78 6.77 -5.78
C THR A 248 24.72 6.21 -6.70
N VAL A 249 23.95 7.09 -7.35
CA VAL A 249 22.95 6.73 -8.36
C VAL A 249 22.77 7.87 -9.37
N GLY A 250 22.73 7.54 -10.66
CA GLY A 250 22.52 8.52 -11.73
C GLY A 250 23.53 9.68 -11.74
N GLY A 251 24.78 9.42 -11.31
CA GLY A 251 25.84 10.45 -11.23
C GLY A 251 25.79 11.37 -10.01
N LYS A 252 24.81 11.19 -9.11
CA LYS A 252 24.75 11.90 -7.82
C LYS A 252 25.26 11.00 -6.69
N THR A 253 25.88 11.62 -5.69
CA THR A 253 26.37 10.93 -4.49
C THR A 253 25.69 11.49 -3.24
N TYR A 254 25.29 10.58 -2.36
CA TYR A 254 24.62 10.84 -1.09
C TYR A 254 25.43 10.22 0.04
N GLY A 255 25.46 10.86 1.19
CA GLY A 255 26.12 10.41 2.40
C GLY A 255 25.16 10.28 3.58
N LYS A 256 25.73 10.09 4.77
CA LYS A 256 24.98 9.81 6.01
C LYS A 256 23.97 10.87 6.46
N ASN A 257 24.14 12.12 5.99
CA ASN A 257 23.29 13.25 6.37
C ASN A 257 22.14 13.47 5.39
N ASP A 258 22.19 12.84 4.22
CA ASP A 258 21.18 12.98 3.19
C ASP A 258 19.97 12.10 3.50
N TYR A 259 18.80 12.59 3.08
CA TYR A 259 17.55 11.87 3.22
C TYR A 259 17.33 10.91 2.05
N ILE A 260 16.72 9.78 2.37
CA ILE A 260 16.22 8.84 1.39
C ILE A 260 14.82 8.39 1.82
N SER A 261 13.92 8.29 0.84
CA SER A 261 12.58 7.76 1.07
C SER A 261 12.34 6.54 0.19
N LEU A 262 11.69 5.53 0.76
CA LEU A 262 11.46 4.24 0.13
C LEU A 262 9.97 3.95 0.06
N ASP A 263 9.50 3.54 -1.11
CA ASP A 263 8.17 2.93 -1.28
C ASP A 263 8.36 1.41 -1.44
N GLY A 264 8.16 0.69 -0.35
CA GLY A 264 8.25 -0.76 -0.30
C GLY A 264 7.12 -1.50 -1.04
N SER A 265 6.07 -0.78 -1.45
CA SER A 265 4.94 -1.33 -2.22
C SER A 265 5.20 -1.28 -3.72
N THR A 266 5.88 -0.23 -4.21
CA THR A 266 6.20 -0.05 -5.64
C THR A 266 7.66 -0.36 -5.99
N GLY A 267 8.54 -0.37 -4.99
CA GLY A 267 9.98 -0.54 -5.13
C GLY A 267 10.72 0.76 -5.47
N TYR A 268 10.06 1.92 -5.42
CA TYR A 268 10.69 3.21 -5.74
C TYR A 268 11.54 3.76 -4.61
N VAL A 269 12.61 4.47 -5.00
CA VAL A 269 13.55 5.15 -4.11
C VAL A 269 13.60 6.63 -4.47
N TYR A 270 13.60 7.52 -3.48
CA TYR A 270 13.58 8.97 -3.62
C TYR A 270 14.69 9.63 -2.80
N ASP A 271 15.25 10.75 -3.28
CA ASP A 271 16.46 11.41 -2.75
C ASP A 271 16.21 12.53 -1.72
N HIS A 272 15.01 12.60 -1.15
CA HIS A 272 14.63 13.60 -0.15
C HIS A 272 13.62 13.01 0.83
N ALA A 273 13.35 13.77 1.90
CA ALA A 273 12.35 13.40 2.88
C ALA A 273 10.95 13.57 2.27
N ILE A 274 10.16 12.50 2.27
CA ILE A 274 8.75 12.54 1.93
C ILE A 274 7.97 12.24 3.20
N LYS A 275 6.97 13.05 3.49
CA LYS A 275 6.15 12.91 4.69
C LYS A 275 5.43 11.56 4.68
N THR A 276 5.65 10.77 5.72
CA THR A 276 4.91 9.53 5.95
C THR A 276 3.69 9.78 6.83
N VAL A 277 2.57 9.17 6.45
CA VAL A 277 1.32 9.18 7.20
C VAL A 277 1.16 7.81 7.83
N ARG A 278 1.04 7.77 9.15
CA ARG A 278 0.73 6.52 9.85
C ARG A 278 -0.71 6.14 9.59
N PRO A 279 -1.00 4.87 9.33
CA PRO A 279 -2.37 4.42 9.19
C PRO A 279 -3.10 4.61 10.52
N GLN A 280 -4.34 5.07 10.43
CA GLN A 280 -5.24 5.10 11.57
C GLN A 280 -6.14 3.86 11.54
N ILE A 281 -6.04 3.01 12.56
CA ILE A 281 -6.89 1.82 12.76
C ILE A 281 -8.25 2.26 13.36
N THR A 282 -8.84 3.32 12.81
CA THR A 282 -10.07 3.94 13.32
C THR A 282 -11.09 4.10 12.20
N GLY A 283 -12.34 4.32 12.56
CA GLY A 283 -13.42 4.51 11.58
C GLY A 283 -13.77 3.22 10.83
N TYR A 284 -13.76 3.28 9.50
CA TYR A 284 -14.25 2.19 8.64
C TYR A 284 -13.48 0.88 8.81
N PHE A 285 -12.16 0.93 9.00
CA PHE A 285 -11.34 -0.27 9.22
C PHE A 285 -11.76 -1.00 10.49
N ALA A 286 -11.90 -0.27 11.62
CA ALA A 286 -12.31 -0.86 12.89
C ALA A 286 -13.73 -1.45 12.84
N THR A 287 -14.67 -0.75 12.19
CA THR A 287 -16.03 -1.27 11.96
C THR A 287 -16.00 -2.55 11.14
N PHE A 288 -15.25 -2.56 10.03
CA PHE A 288 -15.13 -3.73 9.17
C PHE A 288 -14.49 -4.92 9.90
N MET A 289 -13.37 -4.69 10.61
CA MET A 289 -12.70 -5.75 11.38
C MET A 289 -13.57 -6.30 12.51
N SER A 290 -14.42 -5.48 13.14
CA SER A 290 -15.37 -5.97 14.14
C SER A 290 -16.34 -7.01 13.55
N TRP A 291 -16.75 -6.86 12.30
CA TRP A 291 -17.59 -7.84 11.60
C TRP A 291 -16.81 -9.11 11.28
N VAL A 292 -15.55 -8.96 10.85
CA VAL A 292 -14.66 -10.11 10.61
C VAL A 292 -14.49 -10.92 11.89
N ASP A 293 -14.24 -10.26 13.02
CA ASP A 293 -14.08 -10.91 14.33
C ASP A 293 -15.35 -11.58 14.83
N GLU A 294 -16.53 -10.99 14.56
CA GLU A 294 -17.84 -11.57 14.90
C GLU A 294 -18.12 -12.87 14.13
N ILE A 295 -17.71 -12.94 12.85
CA ILE A 295 -18.05 -14.03 11.94
C ILE A 295 -16.99 -15.15 11.93
N ARG A 296 -15.71 -14.82 12.15
CA ARG A 296 -14.63 -15.80 12.06
C ARG A 296 -14.76 -16.89 13.13
N LYS A 297 -14.47 -18.14 12.74
CA LYS A 297 -14.41 -19.28 13.67
C LYS A 297 -13.01 -19.53 14.21
N LEU A 298 -11.99 -19.27 13.38
CA LEU A 298 -10.61 -19.47 13.77
C LEU A 298 -10.13 -18.32 14.63
N LYS A 299 -9.39 -18.66 15.68
CA LYS A 299 -8.63 -17.69 16.46
C LYS A 299 -7.39 -17.25 15.71
N VAL A 300 -7.07 -15.97 15.77
CA VAL A 300 -5.87 -15.41 15.14
C VAL A 300 -4.86 -15.13 16.24
N LYS A 301 -3.76 -15.88 16.24
CA LYS A 301 -2.62 -15.68 17.13
C LYS A 301 -1.43 -15.15 16.34
N ALA A 302 -0.53 -14.46 17.01
CA ALA A 302 0.68 -13.94 16.40
C ALA A 302 1.89 -14.83 16.64
N ASN A 303 2.87 -14.69 15.75
CA ASN A 303 4.23 -15.16 15.98
C ASN A 303 5.01 -13.96 16.51
N ALA A 304 5.40 -13.97 17.79
CA ALA A 304 6.13 -12.88 18.39
C ALA A 304 7.13 -13.43 19.41
N ASP A 305 8.37 -12.96 19.29
CA ASP A 305 9.49 -13.52 20.04
C ASP A 305 9.98 -12.58 21.17
N ILE A 306 9.53 -11.32 21.16
CA ILE A 306 9.90 -10.30 22.14
C ILE A 306 8.66 -9.53 22.66
N PRO A 307 8.71 -8.95 23.89
CA PRO A 307 7.56 -8.28 24.50
C PRO A 307 6.97 -7.14 23.67
N ARG A 308 7.82 -6.37 22.96
CA ARG A 308 7.38 -5.28 22.10
C ARG A 308 6.47 -5.79 20.98
N ASP A 309 6.90 -6.84 20.28
CA ASP A 309 6.18 -7.38 19.13
C ASP A 309 4.89 -8.08 19.57
N ALA A 310 4.90 -8.73 20.73
CA ALA A 310 3.69 -9.28 21.34
C ALA A 310 2.67 -8.19 21.68
N LYS A 311 3.12 -7.03 22.20
CA LYS A 311 2.24 -5.88 22.46
C LYS A 311 1.61 -5.35 21.18
N VAL A 312 2.42 -5.13 20.14
CA VAL A 312 1.94 -4.66 18.82
C VAL A 312 0.94 -5.66 18.23
N ALA A 313 1.23 -6.95 18.27
CA ALA A 313 0.32 -7.97 17.79
C ALA A 313 -1.07 -7.90 18.45
N VAL A 314 -1.12 -7.71 19.77
CA VAL A 314 -2.38 -7.55 20.52
C VAL A 314 -3.10 -6.25 20.13
N GLU A 315 -2.37 -5.15 19.91
CA GLU A 315 -2.95 -3.90 19.41
C GLU A 315 -3.62 -4.06 18.02
N PHE A 316 -3.13 -4.98 17.19
CA PHE A 316 -3.74 -5.37 15.91
C PHE A 316 -4.83 -6.46 16.03
N GLY A 317 -5.19 -6.89 17.25
CA GLY A 317 -6.28 -7.85 17.49
C GLY A 317 -5.84 -9.31 17.65
N ALA A 318 -4.54 -9.61 17.78
CA ALA A 318 -4.10 -10.98 18.05
C ALA A 318 -4.59 -11.49 19.42
N GLU A 319 -5.15 -12.69 19.44
CA GLU A 319 -5.75 -13.33 20.62
C GLU A 319 -4.74 -14.18 21.41
N GLY A 320 -3.46 -13.80 21.32
CA GLY A 320 -2.33 -14.45 21.99
C GLY A 320 -1.20 -14.80 21.04
N ILE A 321 -0.18 -15.46 21.58
CA ILE A 321 1.00 -15.90 20.83
C ILE A 321 0.86 -17.40 20.51
N GLY A 322 0.94 -17.72 19.23
CA GLY A 322 0.86 -19.09 18.71
C GLY A 322 2.24 -19.74 18.57
N LEU A 323 3.26 -18.91 18.35
CA LEU A 323 4.65 -19.32 18.22
C LEU A 323 5.56 -18.23 18.78
N CYS A 324 6.40 -18.60 19.74
CA CYS A 324 7.51 -17.79 20.22
C CYS A 324 8.79 -18.58 19.92
N ARG A 325 9.60 -18.10 18.98
CA ARG A 325 10.84 -18.74 18.57
C ARG A 325 11.96 -18.34 19.53
N THR A 326 12.31 -19.24 20.43
CA THR A 326 13.34 -18.97 21.44
C THR A 326 14.70 -18.71 20.82
N GLU A 327 14.99 -19.26 19.64
CA GLU A 327 16.24 -19.06 18.90
C GLU A 327 16.50 -17.57 18.62
N HIS A 328 15.45 -16.83 18.28
CA HIS A 328 15.54 -15.39 18.01
C HIS A 328 15.89 -14.58 19.26
N MET A 329 15.58 -15.10 20.45
CA MET A 329 15.88 -14.44 21.72
C MET A 329 17.37 -14.48 22.07
N PHE A 330 18.17 -15.30 21.38
CA PHE A 330 19.61 -15.40 21.59
C PHE A 330 20.43 -14.57 20.60
N PHE A 331 19.80 -13.93 19.61
CA PHE A 331 20.49 -13.07 18.64
C PHE A 331 20.83 -11.67 19.17
N ALA A 332 20.41 -11.34 20.38
CA ALA A 332 20.86 -10.11 21.03
C ALA A 332 22.37 -10.16 21.31
N GLU A 333 23.05 -9.02 21.15
CA GLU A 333 24.50 -8.88 21.26
C GLU A 333 25.09 -9.42 22.57
N ASP A 334 24.34 -9.29 23.68
CA ASP A 334 24.70 -9.78 25.01
C ASP A 334 24.50 -11.30 25.20
N ARG A 335 23.81 -11.98 24.28
CA ARG A 335 23.43 -13.40 24.38
C ARG A 335 24.11 -14.31 23.37
N ILE A 336 24.51 -13.77 22.22
CA ILE A 336 25.26 -14.53 21.20
C ILE A 336 26.52 -15.19 21.77
N PRO A 337 27.36 -14.52 22.60
CA PRO A 337 28.57 -15.13 23.14
C PRO A 337 28.27 -16.37 24.01
N ALA A 338 27.21 -16.34 24.83
CA ALA A 338 26.82 -17.45 25.67
C ALA A 338 26.44 -18.69 24.83
N VAL A 339 25.68 -18.51 23.76
CA VAL A 339 25.33 -19.62 22.85
C VAL A 339 26.56 -20.14 22.11
N ARG A 340 27.47 -19.27 21.68
CA ARG A 340 28.73 -19.69 21.04
C ARG A 340 29.60 -20.50 22.00
N GLU A 341 29.73 -20.07 23.26
CA GLU A 341 30.47 -20.78 24.31
C GLU A 341 29.86 -22.17 24.57
N MET A 342 28.53 -22.25 24.65
CA MET A 342 27.80 -23.52 24.78
C MET A 342 28.08 -24.49 23.61
N ILE A 343 28.13 -23.99 22.37
CA ILE A 343 28.35 -24.81 21.16
C ILE A 343 29.77 -25.38 21.13
N VAL A 344 30.78 -24.59 21.46
CA VAL A 344 32.19 -25.02 21.42
C VAL A 344 32.64 -25.80 22.67
N ALA A 345 31.78 -25.90 23.68
CA ALA A 345 32.06 -26.61 24.92
C ALA A 345 32.33 -28.11 24.67
N LYS A 346 33.47 -28.60 25.17
CA LYS A 346 33.90 -30.00 25.00
C LYS A 346 33.38 -30.94 26.10
N THR A 347 32.81 -30.39 27.17
CA THR A 347 32.33 -31.15 28.33
C THR A 347 30.96 -30.65 28.77
N GLU A 348 30.15 -31.51 29.38
CA GLU A 348 28.85 -31.12 29.93
C GLU A 348 28.99 -30.00 30.98
N LYS A 349 30.06 -30.04 31.78
CA LYS A 349 30.36 -29.02 32.80
C LYS A 349 30.62 -27.64 32.18
N GLN A 350 31.34 -27.58 31.05
CA GLN A 350 31.53 -26.32 30.30
C GLN A 350 30.21 -25.84 29.68
N ARG A 351 29.42 -26.76 29.11
CA ARG A 351 28.14 -26.44 28.48
C ARG A 351 27.09 -25.89 29.45
N ARG A 352 27.08 -26.33 30.71
CA ARG A 352 26.18 -25.82 31.77
C ARG A 352 26.65 -24.50 32.38
N LYS A 353 27.91 -24.13 32.19
CA LYS A 353 28.51 -22.90 32.72
C LYS A 353 28.27 -21.71 31.77
N ALA A 354 28.39 -21.98 30.47
CA ALA A 354 27.88 -21.12 29.40
C ALA A 354 26.36 -21.01 29.48
#